data_AF-A0A1Q4P3Q0-F1
#
_entry.id   AF-A0A1Q4P3Q0-F1
#
_cell.length_a   1.000
_cell.length_b   1.000
_cell.length_c   1.000
_cell.angle_alpha   90.00
_cell.angle_beta   90.00
_cell.angle_gamma   90.00
#
_symmetry.space_group_name_H-M   'P 1'
#
loop_
_entity.id
_entity.type
_entity.pdbx_description
1 polymer ?
#
loop_
_entity_poly.entity_id
_entity_poly.type
_entity_poly.pdbx_seq_one_letter_code
_entity_poly.pdbx_strand_id
1 'polypeptide(L)'
;MTDCLAFYGKFLGRPFPYGVSRANAMVLPMEQAEDYESLSRMPKPMRQSPVLCSFSEKYLLLEQIVIAAFAHLHSLDRCVMTAMMPGGVRLPARLLMEDVFLVHHVDDEAERLRQGGCSVLVIEESIIRHPLEAGDNTLHLRWLGAEQATARQDWSGFLRVLSGLNIVPAGGA
;
A
#
# COMPACT_ATOMS: atom_id res chain seq x y z
N MET A 1 -6.75 25.97 8.73
CA MET A 1 -7.48 25.14 7.76
C MET A 1 -6.60 23.93 7.53
N THR A 2 -7.14 22.72 7.66
CA THR A 2 -6.34 21.49 7.59
C THR A 2 -6.10 21.17 6.13
N ASP A 3 -4.94 21.56 5.59
CA ASP A 3 -4.55 21.30 4.20
C ASP A 3 -4.11 19.84 4.07
N CYS A 4 -5.14 18.99 3.97
CA CYS A 4 -5.04 17.56 3.73
C CYS A 4 -5.72 17.25 2.40
N LEU A 5 -4.96 16.71 1.44
CA LEU A 5 -5.52 16.11 0.24
C LEU A 5 -5.64 14.61 0.44
N ALA A 6 -6.79 14.03 0.12
CA ALA A 6 -7.05 12.61 0.34
C ALA A 6 -7.52 11.94 -0.95
N PHE A 7 -7.20 10.65 -1.07
CA PHE A 7 -7.64 9.79 -2.15
C PHE A 7 -7.96 8.41 -1.58
N TYR A 8 -9.12 7.89 -1.96
CA TYR A 8 -9.53 6.53 -1.65
C TYR A 8 -9.68 5.75 -2.95
N GLY A 9 -8.77 4.79 -3.15
CA GLY A 9 -8.61 4.03 -4.37
C GLY A 9 -8.87 2.54 -4.18
N LYS A 10 -9.16 1.88 -5.29
CA LYS A 10 -9.25 0.44 -5.41
C LYS A 10 -8.28 -0.05 -6.47
N PHE A 11 -7.53 -1.08 -6.12
CA PHE A 11 -6.65 -1.79 -7.02
C PHE A 11 -7.46 -2.87 -7.76
N LEU A 12 -7.54 -2.74 -9.08
CA LEU A 12 -8.45 -3.52 -9.92
C LEU A 12 -7.78 -4.56 -10.82
N GLY A 13 -6.46 -4.49 -11.00
CA GLY A 13 -5.76 -5.32 -11.96
C GLY A 13 -4.31 -5.54 -11.60
N ARG A 14 -3.63 -6.44 -12.31
CA ARG A 14 -2.21 -6.71 -12.08
C ARG A 14 -1.37 -5.47 -12.39
N PRO A 15 -0.41 -5.09 -11.56
CA PRO A 15 0.35 -3.85 -11.77
C PRO A 15 1.39 -3.99 -12.88
N PHE A 16 1.82 -5.22 -13.16
CA PHE A 16 2.85 -5.56 -14.15
C PHE A 16 2.29 -6.60 -15.14
N PRO A 17 1.50 -6.19 -16.14
CA PRO A 17 0.77 -7.12 -17.02
C PRO A 17 1.68 -8.06 -17.84
N TYR A 18 2.94 -7.68 -18.05
CA TYR A 18 3.93 -8.48 -18.79
C TYR A 18 5.01 -9.10 -17.88
N GLY A 19 4.90 -8.90 -16.56
CA GLY A 19 5.82 -9.49 -15.60
C GLY A 19 5.54 -10.97 -15.39
N VAL A 20 6.54 -11.82 -15.58
CA VAL A 20 6.46 -13.23 -15.18
C VAL A 20 6.97 -13.33 -13.75
N SER A 21 6.06 -13.56 -12.81
CA SER A 21 6.38 -13.78 -11.40
C SER A 21 6.33 -15.27 -11.09
N ARG A 22 7.40 -15.81 -10.51
CA ARG A 22 7.41 -17.22 -10.06
C ARG A 22 6.43 -17.36 -8.89
N ALA A 23 5.42 -18.22 -9.06
CA ALA A 23 4.56 -18.62 -7.97
C ALA A 23 5.37 -19.50 -7.01
N ASN A 24 6.03 -18.90 -6.01
CA ASN A 24 6.70 -19.61 -4.93
C ASN A 24 5.65 -20.08 -3.89
N ALA A 25 4.61 -20.79 -4.36
CA ALA A 25 3.64 -21.42 -3.48
C ALA A 25 4.33 -22.64 -2.85
N MET A 26 4.87 -22.46 -1.64
CA MET A 26 5.22 -23.59 -0.80
C MET A 26 3.96 -24.01 -0.06
N VAL A 27 3.47 -25.20 -0.36
CA VAL A 27 2.46 -25.83 0.50
C VAL A 27 3.21 -26.29 1.73
N LEU A 28 2.93 -25.68 2.88
CA LEU A 28 3.35 -26.24 4.16
C LEU A 28 2.65 -27.60 4.29
N PRO A 29 3.39 -28.72 4.43
CA PRO A 29 2.75 -30.01 4.63
C PRO A 29 1.97 -29.93 5.95
N MET A 30 0.66 -30.21 5.86
CA MET A 30 -0.15 -30.50 7.04
C MET A 30 0.07 -31.96 7.35
N GLU A 31 0.72 -32.25 8.48
CA GLU A 31 1.13 -33.60 8.84
C GLU A 31 0.29 -34.14 10.00
N GLN A 32 -0.23 -33.24 10.84
CA GLN A 32 -0.92 -33.59 12.08
C GLN A 32 -2.40 -33.23 12.02
N ALA A 33 -3.24 -33.94 12.77
CA ALA A 33 -4.67 -33.65 12.86
C ALA A 33 -4.92 -32.22 13.40
N GLU A 34 -4.03 -31.73 14.28
CA GLU A 34 -4.09 -30.35 14.78
C GLU A 34 -3.96 -29.31 13.67
N ASP A 35 -3.16 -29.56 12.62
CA ASP A 35 -2.99 -28.62 11.50
C ASP A 35 -4.32 -28.36 10.78
N TYR A 36 -5.08 -29.43 10.55
CA TYR A 36 -6.40 -29.38 9.93
C TYR A 36 -7.43 -28.73 10.85
N GLU A 37 -7.38 -29.02 12.15
CA GLU A 37 -8.25 -28.35 13.13
C GLU A 37 -8.00 -26.84 13.17
N SER A 38 -6.74 -26.40 13.22
CA SER A 38 -6.37 -24.99 13.22
C SER A 38 -6.88 -24.28 11.96
N LEU A 39 -6.72 -24.88 10.78
CA LEU A 39 -7.26 -24.33 9.53
C LEU A 39 -8.79 -24.28 9.51
N SER A 40 -9.46 -25.28 10.09
CA SER A 40 -10.94 -25.30 10.17
C SER A 40 -11.50 -24.15 11.02
N ARG A 41 -10.73 -23.66 12.00
CA ARG A 41 -11.08 -22.54 12.86
C ARG A 41 -10.76 -21.18 12.25
N MET A 42 -10.00 -21.13 11.16
CA MET A 42 -9.70 -19.86 10.49
C MET A 42 -10.97 -19.28 9.87
N PRO A 43 -11.34 -18.03 10.20
CA PRO A 43 -12.51 -17.40 9.63
C PRO A 43 -12.33 -17.27 8.12
N LYS A 44 -13.20 -17.94 7.37
CA LYS A 44 -13.25 -17.78 5.91
C LYS A 44 -14.04 -16.51 5.60
N PRO A 45 -13.49 -15.57 4.82
CA PRO A 45 -14.23 -14.39 4.43
C PRO A 45 -15.48 -14.80 3.62
N MET A 46 -16.66 -14.28 3.98
CA MET A 46 -17.91 -14.55 3.26
C MET A 46 -17.84 -14.13 1.79
N ARG A 47 -17.00 -13.13 1.48
CA ARG A 47 -16.72 -12.66 0.13
C ARG A 47 -15.21 -12.51 -0.02
N GLN A 48 -14.62 -13.34 -0.87
CA GLN A 48 -13.19 -13.31 -1.11
C GLN A 48 -12.87 -12.29 -2.20
N SER A 49 -12.08 -11.28 -1.84
CA SER A 49 -11.52 -10.34 -2.82
C SER A 49 -10.44 -11.04 -3.65
N PRO A 50 -10.27 -10.68 -4.93
CA PRO A 50 -9.30 -11.36 -5.81
C PRO A 50 -7.86 -11.12 -5.35
N VAL A 51 -7.01 -12.11 -5.51
CA VAL A 51 -5.56 -11.94 -5.34
C VAL A 51 -5.00 -11.33 -6.63
N LEU A 52 -4.63 -10.05 -6.60
CA LEU A 52 -4.21 -9.30 -7.80
C LEU A 52 -2.69 -9.22 -7.97
N CYS A 53 -1.94 -9.46 -6.90
CA CYS A 53 -0.48 -9.45 -6.94
C CYS A 53 0.10 -10.45 -5.92
N SER A 54 1.33 -10.87 -6.16
CA SER A 54 2.15 -11.64 -5.24
C SER A 54 2.77 -10.76 -4.15
N PHE A 55 3.39 -11.39 -3.14
CA PHE A 55 4.14 -10.69 -2.10
C PHE A 55 5.17 -9.70 -2.65
N SER A 56 5.99 -10.12 -3.61
CA SER A 56 7.01 -9.25 -4.20
C SER A 56 6.39 -8.13 -5.04
N GLU A 57 5.37 -8.43 -5.84
CA GLU A 57 4.69 -7.43 -6.69
C GLU A 57 4.00 -6.35 -5.85
N LYS A 58 3.48 -6.67 -4.66
CA LYS A 58 2.94 -5.67 -3.73
C LYS A 58 3.99 -4.63 -3.35
N TYR A 59 5.17 -5.07 -2.90
CA TYR A 59 6.20 -4.12 -2.46
C TYR A 59 6.81 -3.34 -3.62
N LEU A 60 6.91 -3.94 -4.82
CA LEU A 60 7.28 -3.20 -6.03
C LEU A 60 6.22 -2.15 -6.38
N LEU A 61 4.94 -2.48 -6.26
CA LEU A 61 3.85 -1.51 -6.46
C LEU A 61 3.97 -0.35 -5.46
N LEU A 62 4.16 -0.64 -4.17
CA LEU A 62 4.35 0.39 -3.14
C LEU A 62 5.59 1.24 -3.40
N GLU A 63 6.69 0.66 -3.86
CA GLU A 63 7.87 1.41 -4.30
C GLU A 63 7.53 2.37 -5.44
N GLN A 64 6.81 1.92 -6.48
CA GLN A 64 6.42 2.79 -7.59
C GLN A 64 5.52 3.95 -7.13
N ILE A 65 4.62 3.69 -6.18
CA ILE A 65 3.79 4.74 -5.56
C ILE A 65 4.66 5.77 -4.85
N VAL A 66 5.64 5.33 -4.06
CA VAL A 66 6.57 6.23 -3.34
C VAL A 66 7.43 7.02 -4.33
N ILE A 67 8.00 6.38 -5.35
CA ILE A 67 8.79 7.06 -6.38
C ILE A 67 7.94 8.13 -7.06
N ALA A 68 6.72 7.79 -7.47
CA ALA A 68 5.79 8.72 -8.10
C ALA A 68 5.42 9.88 -7.15
N ALA A 69 5.22 9.60 -5.87
CA ALA A 69 4.94 10.63 -4.89
C ALA A 69 6.07 11.66 -4.78
N PHE A 70 7.31 11.21 -4.57
CA PHE A 70 8.46 12.12 -4.48
C PHE A 70 8.81 12.81 -5.81
N ALA A 71 8.41 12.23 -6.95
CA ALA A 71 8.58 12.85 -8.26
C ALA A 71 7.53 13.93 -8.59
N HIS A 72 6.33 13.85 -8.01
CA HIS A 72 5.21 14.72 -8.36
C HIS A 72 4.75 15.66 -7.24
N LEU A 73 4.96 15.29 -5.98
CA LEU A 73 4.57 16.07 -4.81
C LEU A 73 5.78 16.88 -4.35
N HIS A 74 6.01 18.04 -4.97
CA HIS A 74 7.29 18.77 -4.86
C HIS A 74 7.64 19.24 -3.44
N SER A 75 6.65 19.43 -2.57
CA SER A 75 6.87 19.79 -1.17
C SER A 75 6.85 18.61 -0.21
N LEU A 76 6.87 17.36 -0.70
CA LEU A 76 6.83 16.15 0.13
C LEU A 76 8.18 15.91 0.83
N ASP A 77 8.15 15.81 2.16
CA ASP A 77 9.35 15.55 2.95
C ASP A 77 9.50 14.07 3.31
N ARG A 78 8.40 13.42 3.72
CA ARG A 78 8.40 12.07 4.29
C ARG A 78 7.20 11.25 3.81
N CYS A 79 7.37 9.94 3.80
CA CYS A 79 6.29 9.00 3.57
C CYS A 79 6.14 8.07 4.78
N VAL A 80 4.90 7.86 5.21
CA VAL A 80 4.54 6.88 6.25
C VAL A 80 3.59 5.88 5.63
N MET A 81 3.85 4.59 5.77
CA MET A 81 2.95 3.57 5.24
C MET A 81 2.77 2.38 6.16
N THR A 82 1.60 1.76 6.03
CA THR A 82 1.29 0.51 6.71
C THR A 82 2.20 -0.60 6.19
N ALA A 83 2.91 -1.26 7.10
CA ALA A 83 3.66 -2.47 6.80
C ALA A 83 3.44 -3.50 7.91
N MET A 84 2.85 -4.64 7.55
CA MET A 84 2.80 -5.80 8.44
C MET A 84 4.13 -6.54 8.35
N MET A 85 4.84 -6.65 9.49
CA MET A 85 6.10 -7.39 9.71
C MET A 85 6.57 -8.21 8.49
N PRO A 86 7.56 -7.72 7.72
CA PRO A 86 8.10 -8.44 6.57
C PRO A 86 8.99 -9.59 7.07
N GLY A 87 8.39 -10.64 7.62
CA GLY A 87 9.10 -11.86 7.98
C GLY A 87 9.63 -12.56 6.73
N GLY A 88 10.91 -12.32 6.39
CA GLY A 88 11.64 -13.04 5.34
C GLY A 88 11.56 -12.48 3.91
N VAL A 89 10.83 -11.39 3.67
CA VAL A 89 10.72 -10.78 2.34
C VAL A 89 11.72 -9.64 2.18
N ARG A 90 12.48 -9.63 1.08
CA ARG A 90 13.36 -8.50 0.73
C ARG A 90 12.49 -7.32 0.26
N LEU A 91 12.63 -6.19 0.94
CA LEU A 91 11.98 -4.93 0.54
C LEU A 91 12.82 -4.22 -0.55
N PRO A 92 12.17 -3.51 -1.49
CA PRO A 92 12.87 -2.63 -2.40
C PRO A 92 13.64 -1.54 -1.67
N ALA A 93 14.83 -1.19 -2.16
CA ALA A 93 15.75 -0.27 -1.49
C ALA A 93 15.11 1.10 -1.23
N ARG A 94 14.25 1.58 -2.13
CA ARG A 94 13.54 2.85 -1.96
C ARG A 94 12.69 2.89 -0.68
N LEU A 95 12.09 1.77 -0.29
CA LEU A 95 11.24 1.67 0.90
C LEU A 95 12.05 1.60 2.21
N LEU A 96 13.38 1.47 2.10
CA LEU A 96 14.31 1.40 3.24
C LEU A 96 15.09 2.70 3.44
N MET A 97 14.78 3.74 2.66
CA MET A 97 15.40 5.05 2.79
C MET A 97 14.88 5.78 4.03
N GLU A 98 15.68 6.70 4.57
CA GLU A 98 15.41 7.44 5.82
C GLU A 98 14.16 8.33 5.76
N ASP A 99 13.65 8.60 4.56
CA ASP A 99 12.45 9.38 4.31
C ASP A 99 11.16 8.54 4.24
N VAL A 100 11.25 7.22 4.41
CA VAL A 100 10.12 6.29 4.40
C VAL A 100 10.01 5.56 5.74
N PHE A 101 8.85 5.68 6.38
CA PHE A 101 8.53 5.01 7.65
C PHE A 101 7.54 3.88 7.40
N LEU A 102 7.94 2.67 7.77
CA LEU A 102 7.12 1.46 7.72
C LEU A 102 6.60 1.16 9.12
N VAL A 103 5.29 1.33 9.35
CA VAL A 103 4.68 1.23 10.68
C VAL A 103 3.40 0.39 10.66
N HIS A 104 2.97 -0.11 11.81
CA HIS A 104 1.70 -0.83 11.93
C HIS A 104 0.48 0.10 11.91
N HIS A 105 0.60 1.25 12.57
CA HIS A 105 -0.43 2.28 12.65
C HIS A 105 0.18 3.60 12.17
N VAL A 106 -0.37 4.14 11.09
CA VAL A 106 0.22 5.30 10.41
C VAL A 106 -0.11 6.63 11.09
N ASP A 107 -1.24 6.72 11.80
CA ASP A 107 -1.76 8.00 12.28
C ASP A 107 -0.85 8.65 13.31
N ASP A 108 -0.35 7.89 14.29
CA ASP A 108 0.53 8.40 15.34
C ASP A 108 1.84 8.93 14.75
N GLU A 109 2.42 8.19 13.80
CA GLU A 109 3.68 8.55 13.17
C GLU A 109 3.53 9.73 12.19
N ALA A 110 2.45 9.74 11.42
CA ALA A 110 2.12 10.84 10.52
C ALA A 110 1.88 12.14 11.31
N GLU A 111 1.17 12.08 12.43
CA GLU A 111 0.93 13.23 13.28
C GLU A 111 2.22 13.73 13.95
N ARG A 112 3.06 12.83 14.45
CA ARG A 112 4.38 13.18 15.01
C ARG A 112 5.24 13.94 13.99
N LEU A 113 5.31 13.47 12.75
CA LEU A 113 6.07 14.12 11.68
C LEU A 113 5.46 15.46 11.27
N ARG A 114 4.13 15.54 11.17
CA ARG A 114 3.41 16.77 10.85
C ARG A 114 3.61 17.85 11.92
N GLN A 115 3.59 17.48 13.21
CA GLN A 115 3.90 18.40 14.31
C GLN A 115 5.35 18.89 14.27
N GLY A 116 6.25 18.09 13.70
CA GLY A 116 7.63 18.47 13.37
C GLY A 116 7.76 19.37 12.14
N GLY A 117 6.66 19.78 11.50
CA GLY A 117 6.64 20.66 10.33
C GLY A 117 6.91 19.96 9.00
N CYS A 118 6.89 18.61 8.96
CA CYS A 118 7.07 17.87 7.72
C CYS A 118 5.78 17.81 6.90
N SER A 119 5.91 17.90 5.58
CA SER A 119 4.88 17.46 4.63
C SER A 119 4.95 15.94 4.46
N VAL A 120 3.83 15.26 4.70
CA VAL A 120 3.81 13.80 4.86
C VAL A 120 2.80 13.15 3.91
N LEU A 121 3.25 12.17 3.14
CA LEU A 121 2.36 11.25 2.44
C LEU A 121 2.11 10.03 3.33
N VAL A 122 0.84 9.82 3.68
CA VAL A 122 0.36 8.65 4.39
C VAL A 122 -0.21 7.65 3.38
N ILE A 123 0.23 6.40 3.45
CA ILE A 123 -0.24 5.30 2.61
C ILE A 123 -0.78 4.18 3.51
N GLU A 124 -2.10 3.99 3.49
CA GLU A 124 -2.76 2.86 4.13
C GLU A 124 -3.28 1.92 3.05
N GLU A 125 -3.00 0.63 3.19
CA GLU A 125 -3.30 -0.34 2.15
C GLU A 125 -3.92 -1.61 2.73
N SER A 126 -4.81 -2.22 1.94
CA SER A 126 -5.53 -3.45 2.22
C SER A 126 -5.35 -4.44 1.05
N ILE A 127 -4.15 -4.45 0.46
CA ILE A 127 -3.81 -5.24 -0.73
C ILE A 127 -3.57 -6.69 -0.32
N ILE A 128 -4.34 -7.57 -0.95
CA ILE A 128 -4.33 -9.01 -0.71
C ILE A 128 -3.30 -9.71 -1.59
N ARG A 129 -2.50 -10.56 -0.96
CA ARG A 129 -1.45 -11.38 -1.57
C ARG A 129 -1.74 -12.88 -1.49
N HIS A 130 -2.66 -13.28 -0.61
CA HIS A 130 -3.00 -14.68 -0.38
C HIS A 130 -4.49 -14.85 -0.10
N PRO A 131 -5.14 -15.94 -0.56
CA PRO A 131 -6.57 -16.22 -0.33
C PRO A 131 -7.08 -16.13 1.12
N LEU A 132 -6.19 -16.31 2.10
CA LEU A 132 -6.51 -16.28 3.53
C LEU A 132 -6.31 -14.91 4.18
N GLU A 133 -5.75 -13.93 3.47
CA GLU A 133 -5.60 -12.57 4.00
C GLU A 133 -6.96 -11.86 4.03
N ALA A 134 -7.23 -11.16 5.12
CA ALA A 134 -8.32 -10.20 5.17
C ALA A 134 -7.91 -8.95 4.38
N GLY A 135 -8.80 -8.47 3.51
CA GLY A 135 -8.59 -7.24 2.75
C GLY A 135 -9.56 -7.08 1.59
N ASP A 136 -9.43 -5.97 0.88
CA ASP A 136 -10.34 -5.60 -0.20
C ASP A 136 -9.67 -4.88 -1.38
N ASN A 137 -8.33 -4.93 -1.42
CA ASN A 137 -7.49 -4.28 -2.42
C ASN A 137 -7.72 -2.76 -2.48
N THR A 138 -7.96 -2.14 -1.32
CA THR A 138 -8.10 -0.68 -1.22
C THR A 138 -6.77 -0.02 -0.86
N LEU A 139 -6.68 1.25 -1.24
CA LEU A 139 -5.55 2.12 -0.97
C LEU A 139 -6.10 3.48 -0.52
N HIS A 140 -5.75 3.90 0.69
CA HIS A 140 -6.09 5.20 1.22
C HIS A 140 -4.82 6.04 1.32
N LEU A 141 -4.82 7.16 0.60
CA LEU A 141 -3.70 8.09 0.54
C LEU A 141 -4.11 9.42 1.14
N ARG A 142 -3.26 9.99 2.00
CA ARG A 142 -3.42 11.33 2.54
C ARG A 142 -2.12 12.10 2.42
N TRP A 143 -2.16 13.30 1.84
CA TRP A 143 -1.04 14.22 1.85
C TRP A 143 -1.31 15.33 2.85
N LEU A 144 -0.56 15.30 3.95
CA LEU A 144 -0.65 16.24 5.07
C LEU A 144 0.39 17.35 4.89
N GLY A 145 0.01 18.60 5.15
CA GLY A 145 0.90 19.75 5.00
C GLY A 145 1.07 20.15 3.53
N ALA A 146 0.00 20.08 2.76
CA ALA A 146 -0.02 20.42 1.33
C ALA A 146 -0.28 21.93 1.13
N GLU A 147 0.57 22.78 1.71
CA GLU A 147 0.33 24.24 1.82
C GLU A 147 0.71 25.05 0.57
N GLN A 148 1.31 24.42 -0.43
CA GLN A 148 1.77 25.10 -1.65
C GLN A 148 0.64 25.35 -2.66
N ALA A 149 0.73 26.46 -3.41
CA ALA A 149 -0.27 26.85 -4.42
C ALA A 149 -0.48 25.80 -5.52
N THR A 150 0.55 24.99 -5.81
CA THR A 150 0.53 23.91 -6.81
C THR A 150 0.06 22.57 -6.23
N ALA A 151 -0.22 22.45 -4.93
CA ALA A 151 -0.51 21.17 -4.28
C ALA A 151 -1.62 20.38 -4.97
N ARG A 152 -2.71 21.03 -5.38
CA ARG A 152 -3.81 20.35 -6.09
C ARG A 152 -3.40 19.83 -7.46
N GLN A 153 -2.55 20.56 -8.17
CA GLN A 153 -2.04 20.16 -9.50
C GLN A 153 -1.07 18.99 -9.35
N ASP A 154 -0.14 19.08 -8.42
CA ASP A 154 0.81 18.03 -8.06
C ASP A 154 0.08 16.74 -7.66
N TRP A 155 -0.92 16.88 -6.79
CA TRP A 155 -1.79 15.76 -6.38
C TRP A 155 -2.49 15.13 -7.57
N SER A 156 -3.09 15.93 -8.46
CA SER A 156 -3.75 15.42 -9.66
C SER A 156 -2.78 14.72 -10.61
N GLY A 157 -1.54 15.22 -10.72
CA GLY A 157 -0.46 14.60 -11.50
C GLY A 157 -0.09 13.23 -10.91
N PHE A 158 0.12 13.17 -9.61
CA PHE A 158 0.38 11.94 -8.88
C PHE A 158 -0.75 10.91 -9.05
N LEU A 159 -2.02 11.30 -8.86
CA LEU A 159 -3.17 10.40 -9.05
C LEU A 159 -3.26 9.85 -10.48
N ARG A 160 -2.83 10.59 -11.49
CA ARG A 160 -2.76 10.09 -12.87
C ARG A 160 -1.76 8.94 -13.02
N VAL A 161 -0.65 8.98 -12.30
CA VAL A 161 0.32 7.88 -12.27
C VAL A 161 -0.32 6.63 -11.64
N LEU A 162 -1.08 6.81 -10.54
CA LEU A 162 -1.77 5.70 -9.88
C LEU A 162 -2.78 4.99 -10.80
N SER A 163 -3.50 5.74 -11.62
CA SER A 163 -4.39 5.16 -12.64
C SER A 163 -3.63 4.24 -13.61
N GLY A 164 -2.39 4.60 -13.98
CA GLY A 164 -1.51 3.74 -14.79
C GLY A 164 -1.07 2.45 -14.09
N LEU A 165 -1.14 2.42 -12.75
CA LEU A 165 -0.87 1.25 -11.91
C LEU A 165 -2.14 0.45 -11.57
N ASN A 166 -3.26 0.67 -12.28
CA ASN A 166 -4.56 0.05 -12.03
C ASN A 166 -5.19 0.38 -10.66
N ILE A 167 -4.86 1.55 -10.10
CA ILE A 167 -5.48 2.08 -8.89
C ILE A 167 -6.42 3.21 -9.28
N VAL A 168 -7.72 3.01 -9.08
CA VAL A 168 -8.77 3.98 -9.49
C VAL A 168 -9.60 4.42 -8.30
N PRO A 169 -10.31 5.57 -8.35
CA PRO A 169 -11.20 5.98 -7.27
C PRO A 169 -12.22 4.90 -6.90
N ALA A 170 -12.34 4.57 -5.62
CA ALA A 170 -13.34 3.62 -5.14
C ALA A 170 -14.72 4.28 -5.16
N GLY A 171 -15.49 4.01 -6.23
CA GLY A 171 -16.80 4.63 -6.50
C GLY A 171 -17.17 4.72 -7.98
N GLY A 172 -16.25 4.36 -8.89
CA GLY A 172 -16.46 4.38 -10.34
C GLY A 172 -16.42 3.01 -11.03
N ALA A 173 -16.68 1.91 -10.32
CA ALA A 173 -16.72 0.56 -10.87
C ALA A 173 -18.13 -0.02 -10.87
#